data_AF-K9EH58-F1
#
_entry.id   AF-K9EH58-F1
#
_cell.length_a   1.000
_cell.length_b   1.000
_cell.length_c   1.000
_cell.angle_alpha   90.00
_cell.angle_beta   90.00
_cell.angle_gamma   90.00
#
_symmetry.space_group_name_H-M   'P 1'
#
loop_
_entity.id
_entity.type
_entity.pdbx_description
1 polymer ?
#
loop_
_entity_poly.entity_id
_entity_poly.type
_entity_poly.pdbx_seq_one_letter_code
_entity_poly.pdbx_strand_id
1 'polypeptide(L)'
;MALFGKKKAEDLPAEEEPSALAQPSKGFTAGKGRPTPRRKDVEAHNRRPLISNKATMTREEKKVLKAEQRARSNEIYERQQKAMREGDDRNMPELHRGPIRRFARDCIDSRRHFATFILLLLAVIFIGIFAFRASARGLQYFVWGTYALMFIMLFDGWWAARNTKILVAHKYGENKVPDRTLSQMWVRTFYPRRWRMPRPQVKIGEYPEGGSPQDLKEAKASARKAKSEARALKREEKRAARGK
;
A
#
# COMPACT_ATOMS: atom_id res chain seq x y z
N MET A 1 -56.30 -5.99 -48.87
CA MET A 1 -57.67 -5.94 -49.42
C MET A 1 -58.64 -5.85 -48.26
N ALA A 2 -59.42 -4.76 -48.20
CA ALA A 2 -60.81 -4.64 -47.72
C ALA A 2 -61.23 -5.35 -46.40
N LEU A 3 -62.02 -4.78 -45.48
CA LEU A 3 -62.93 -3.64 -45.52
C LEU A 3 -63.57 -3.48 -44.11
N PHE A 4 -64.17 -2.30 -43.89
CA PHE A 4 -65.09 -1.90 -42.81
C PHE A 4 -64.50 -1.32 -41.51
N GLY A 5 -64.40 0.02 -41.55
CA GLY A 5 -64.59 0.87 -40.37
C GLY A 5 -65.95 1.57 -40.39
N LYS A 6 -66.43 1.93 -39.20
CA LYS A 6 -67.46 2.93 -38.82
C LYS A 6 -67.49 2.93 -37.28
N LYS A 7 -67.72 4.00 -36.52
CA LYS A 7 -67.70 5.46 -36.68
C LYS A 7 -67.77 6.00 -35.23
N LYS A 8 -67.11 7.13 -34.99
CA LYS A 8 -67.07 7.93 -33.76
C LYS A 8 -68.44 8.50 -33.37
N ALA A 9 -68.74 8.57 -32.06
CA ALA A 9 -69.36 9.74 -31.40
C ALA A 9 -69.35 9.55 -29.88
N GLU A 10 -68.74 10.53 -29.21
CA GLU A 10 -68.85 10.82 -27.78
C GLU A 10 -70.25 11.34 -27.46
N ASP A 11 -70.80 10.96 -26.30
CA ASP A 11 -71.61 11.85 -25.46
C ASP A 11 -71.74 11.23 -24.08
N LEU A 12 -71.52 12.06 -23.06
CA LEU A 12 -72.27 12.22 -21.80
C LEU A 12 -71.48 13.17 -20.88
N PRO A 13 -72.15 14.13 -20.24
CA PRO A 13 -72.05 14.18 -18.79
C PRO A 13 -73.34 14.61 -18.06
N ALA A 14 -73.26 14.54 -16.72
CA ALA A 14 -74.16 15.02 -15.65
C ALA A 14 -75.23 14.00 -15.20
N GLU A 15 -75.02 13.30 -14.07
CA GLU A 15 -75.16 13.71 -12.65
C GLU A 15 -76.61 13.62 -12.16
N GLU A 16 -76.91 12.62 -11.31
CA GLU A 16 -77.78 12.73 -10.13
C GLU A 16 -77.36 11.67 -9.08
N GLU A 17 -76.92 12.15 -7.91
CA GLU A 17 -76.73 11.44 -6.63
C GLU A 17 -78.08 11.31 -5.89
N PRO A 18 -78.20 10.68 -4.69
CA PRO A 18 -77.54 9.49 -4.13
C PRO A 18 -78.56 8.51 -3.52
N SER A 19 -78.25 7.22 -3.40
CA SER A 19 -78.88 6.40 -2.35
C SER A 19 -78.06 5.18 -1.96
N ALA A 20 -77.95 5.03 -0.64
CA ALA A 20 -77.56 3.83 0.11
C ALA A 20 -76.06 3.47 0.12
N LEU A 21 -75.38 4.05 1.10
CA LEU A 21 -74.28 3.48 1.88
C LEU A 21 -74.36 1.95 2.00
N ALA A 22 -73.57 1.22 1.22
CA ALA A 22 -73.17 -0.14 1.52
C ALA A 22 -71.73 -0.12 2.03
N GLN A 23 -71.57 -0.19 3.35
CA GLN A 23 -70.26 -0.33 4.00
C GLN A 23 -69.58 -1.61 3.49
N PRO A 24 -68.30 -1.60 3.11
CA PRO A 24 -67.59 -2.83 2.82
C PRO A 24 -67.43 -3.61 4.13
N SER A 25 -67.83 -4.87 4.11
CA SER A 25 -67.65 -5.79 5.23
C SER A 25 -66.16 -5.94 5.57
N LYS A 26 -65.88 -6.11 6.87
CA LYS A 26 -64.56 -6.48 7.40
C LYS A 26 -64.07 -7.76 6.68
N GLY A 27 -63.15 -7.60 5.73
CA GLY A 27 -62.56 -8.74 5.00
C GLY A 27 -62.27 -8.51 3.51
N PHE A 28 -62.63 -7.37 2.91
CA PHE A 28 -62.32 -7.15 1.49
C PHE A 28 -60.84 -6.77 1.27
N THR A 29 -60.03 -7.74 0.83
CA THR A 29 -58.67 -7.50 0.33
C THR A 29 -58.72 -7.40 -1.19
N ALA A 30 -58.35 -6.25 -1.76
CA ALA A 30 -58.25 -6.11 -3.21
C ALA A 30 -57.34 -7.20 -3.78
N GLY A 31 -57.85 -7.97 -4.75
CA GLY A 31 -57.11 -9.08 -5.36
C GLY A 31 -55.76 -8.58 -5.86
N LYS A 32 -54.66 -9.25 -5.46
CA LYS A 32 -53.30 -8.92 -5.90
C LYS A 32 -53.23 -9.02 -7.43
N GLY A 33 -53.46 -7.89 -8.11
CA GLY A 33 -53.65 -7.79 -9.56
C GLY A 33 -52.39 -7.98 -10.40
N ARG A 34 -51.36 -8.65 -9.88
CA ARG A 34 -50.20 -9.03 -10.69
C ARG A 34 -49.59 -10.32 -10.18
N PRO A 35 -49.33 -11.30 -11.06
CA PRO A 35 -48.58 -12.49 -10.67
C PRO A 35 -47.22 -12.07 -10.11
N THR A 36 -46.87 -12.60 -8.94
CA THR A 36 -45.52 -12.44 -8.38
C THR A 36 -44.51 -12.90 -9.42
N PRO A 37 -43.50 -12.08 -9.76
CA PRO A 37 -42.54 -12.40 -10.81
C PRO A 37 -41.89 -13.76 -10.52
N ARG A 38 -41.77 -14.57 -11.56
CA ARG A 38 -41.30 -15.95 -11.46
C ARG A 38 -39.89 -15.92 -10.86
N ARG A 39 -39.60 -16.83 -9.92
CA ARG A 39 -38.32 -16.88 -9.20
C ARG A 39 -37.11 -16.84 -10.15
N LYS A 40 -37.20 -17.46 -11.33
CA LYS A 40 -36.17 -17.45 -12.38
C LYS A 40 -35.86 -16.04 -12.92
N ASP A 41 -36.87 -15.19 -13.07
CA ASP A 41 -36.73 -13.84 -13.61
C ASP A 41 -36.15 -12.89 -12.55
N VAL A 42 -36.54 -13.08 -11.28
CA VAL A 42 -35.94 -12.38 -10.14
C VAL A 42 -34.48 -12.79 -9.95
N GLU A 43 -34.17 -14.09 -10.08
CA GLU A 43 -32.79 -14.59 -10.03
C GLU A 43 -31.96 -14.11 -11.22
N ALA A 44 -32.52 -14.03 -12.43
CA ALA A 44 -31.82 -13.49 -13.60
C ALA A 44 -31.54 -11.98 -13.46
N HIS A 45 -32.49 -11.22 -12.93
CA HIS A 45 -32.32 -9.80 -12.66
C HIS A 45 -31.32 -9.53 -11.50
N ASN A 46 -31.28 -10.42 -10.49
CA ASN A 46 -30.34 -10.33 -9.38
C ASN A 46 -28.96 -10.96 -9.66
N ARG A 47 -28.82 -11.77 -10.72
CA ARG A 47 -27.53 -12.23 -11.23
C ARG A 47 -26.82 -11.07 -11.92
N ARG A 48 -26.17 -10.23 -11.11
CA ARG A 48 -25.12 -9.33 -11.60
C ARG A 48 -23.86 -10.17 -11.78
N PRO A 49 -23.43 -10.51 -13.01
CA PRO A 49 -22.20 -11.27 -13.19
C PRO A 49 -21.03 -10.46 -12.63
N LEU A 50 -20.27 -11.07 -11.70
CA LEU A 50 -19.05 -10.49 -11.10
C LEU A 50 -17.99 -10.10 -12.16
N ILE A 51 -18.11 -10.68 -13.37
CA ILE A 51 -17.34 -10.33 -14.55
C ILE A 51 -18.33 -9.73 -15.56
N SER A 52 -18.52 -8.42 -15.51
CA SER A 52 -19.35 -7.68 -16.46
C SER A 52 -18.94 -8.02 -17.91
N ASN A 53 -19.83 -8.62 -18.69
CA ASN A 53 -19.95 -8.59 -20.18
C ASN A 53 -18.67 -8.58 -21.05
N LYS A 54 -17.50 -9.01 -20.57
CA LYS A 54 -16.29 -9.12 -21.41
C LYS A 54 -16.42 -10.24 -22.45
N ALA A 55 -17.33 -11.19 -22.23
CA ALA A 55 -17.60 -12.27 -23.18
C ALA A 55 -18.39 -11.76 -24.41
N THR A 56 -19.30 -10.79 -24.24
CA THR A 56 -20.19 -10.28 -25.29
C THR A 56 -19.64 -9.08 -26.05
N MET A 57 -18.56 -8.46 -25.56
CA MET A 57 -17.94 -7.29 -26.21
C MET A 57 -17.18 -7.65 -27.49
N THR A 58 -17.35 -6.82 -28.51
CA THR A 58 -16.61 -6.92 -29.77
C THR A 58 -15.12 -6.67 -29.56
N ARG A 59 -14.28 -7.13 -30.50
CA ARG A 59 -12.81 -6.98 -30.41
C ARG A 59 -12.39 -5.50 -30.32
N GLU A 60 -13.19 -4.60 -30.87
CA GLU A 60 -12.95 -3.15 -30.87
C GLU A 60 -13.30 -2.52 -29.53
N GLU A 61 -14.47 -2.83 -28.96
CA GLU A 61 -14.85 -2.39 -27.61
C GLU A 61 -13.84 -2.85 -26.55
N LYS A 62 -13.33 -4.08 -26.66
CA LYS A 62 -12.26 -4.60 -25.80
C LYS A 62 -10.96 -3.79 -25.94
N LYS A 63 -10.62 -3.33 -27.15
CA LYS A 63 -9.44 -2.47 -27.38
C LYS A 63 -9.64 -1.10 -26.74
N VAL A 64 -10.81 -0.49 -26.91
CA VAL A 64 -11.14 0.83 -26.32
C VAL A 64 -11.10 0.75 -24.80
N LEU A 65 -11.75 -0.24 -24.18
CA LEU A 65 -11.73 -0.42 -22.72
C LEU A 65 -10.32 -0.68 -22.19
N LYS A 66 -9.51 -1.46 -22.90
CA LYS A 66 -8.11 -1.71 -22.52
C LYS A 66 -7.27 -0.43 -22.64
N ALA A 67 -7.51 0.38 -23.66
CA ALA A 67 -6.86 1.68 -23.83
C ALA A 67 -7.25 2.64 -22.70
N GLU A 68 -8.53 2.70 -22.36
CA GLU A 68 -9.03 3.53 -21.25
C GLU A 68 -8.49 3.07 -19.89
N GLN A 69 -8.45 1.76 -19.63
CA GLN A 69 -7.82 1.21 -18.42
C GLN A 69 -6.33 1.57 -18.33
N ARG A 70 -5.62 1.51 -19.46
CA ARG A 70 -4.21 1.93 -19.54
C ARG A 70 -4.05 3.43 -19.29
N ALA A 71 -4.92 4.26 -19.86
CA ALA A 71 -4.91 5.70 -19.63
C ALA A 71 -5.13 6.02 -18.13
N ARG A 72 -6.15 5.42 -17.52
CA ARG A 72 -6.42 5.55 -16.07
C ARG A 72 -5.24 5.09 -15.21
N SER A 73 -4.62 3.95 -15.54
CA SER A 73 -3.44 3.47 -14.81
C SER A 73 -2.22 4.38 -14.97
N ASN A 74 -2.02 4.95 -16.16
CA ASN A 74 -0.92 5.88 -16.43
C ASN A 74 -1.13 7.18 -15.67
N GLU A 75 -2.35 7.72 -15.63
CA GLU A 75 -2.66 8.91 -14.83
C GLU A 75 -2.38 8.71 -13.33
N ILE A 76 -2.81 7.57 -12.78
CA ILE A 76 -2.55 7.24 -11.36
C ILE A 76 -1.04 7.14 -11.14
N TYR A 77 -0.32 6.46 -12.03
CA TYR A 77 1.14 6.31 -11.94
C TYR A 77 1.87 7.65 -12.01
N GLU A 78 1.48 8.53 -12.93
CA GLU A 78 2.06 9.88 -13.06
C GLU A 78 1.80 10.73 -11.83
N ARG A 79 0.57 10.71 -11.29
CA ARG A 79 0.23 11.40 -10.04
C ARG A 79 1.07 10.88 -8.87
N GLN A 80 1.20 9.56 -8.75
CA GLN A 80 2.05 8.95 -7.73
C GLN A 80 3.51 9.33 -7.91
N GLN A 81 4.05 9.33 -9.13
CA GLN A 81 5.42 9.75 -9.39
C GLN A 81 5.67 11.23 -9.07
N LYS A 82 4.72 12.12 -9.40
CA LYS A 82 4.79 13.54 -9.03
C LYS A 82 4.79 13.69 -7.51
N ALA A 83 3.85 13.02 -6.83
CA ALA A 83 3.78 13.00 -5.37
C ALA A 83 5.07 12.48 -4.71
N MET A 84 5.70 11.44 -5.27
CA MET A 84 6.97 10.89 -4.78
C MET A 84 8.15 11.84 -4.99
N ARG A 85 8.12 12.70 -6.02
CA ARG A 85 9.14 13.70 -6.31
C ARG A 85 8.97 14.96 -5.45
N GLU A 86 7.74 15.42 -5.30
CA GLU A 86 7.38 16.63 -4.55
C GLU A 86 7.36 16.39 -3.04
N GLY A 87 7.03 15.17 -2.62
CA GLY A 87 6.89 14.83 -1.20
C GLY A 87 5.47 14.91 -0.66
N ASP A 88 4.46 14.99 -1.51
CA ASP A 88 3.06 14.97 -1.10
C ASP A 88 2.65 13.58 -0.61
N ASP A 89 2.68 13.38 0.71
CA ASP A 89 2.36 12.10 1.35
C ASP A 89 0.93 11.61 1.02
N ARG A 90 -0.03 12.51 0.76
CA ARG A 90 -1.45 12.12 0.55
C ARG A 90 -1.65 11.38 -0.77
N ASN A 91 -0.88 11.73 -1.80
CA ASN A 91 -0.99 11.14 -3.14
C ASN A 91 0.07 10.06 -3.43
N MET A 92 0.94 9.75 -2.47
CA MET A 92 1.91 8.65 -2.60
C MET A 92 1.23 7.28 -2.63
N PRO A 93 1.89 6.25 -3.20
CA PRO A 93 1.47 4.86 -3.04
C PRO A 93 1.32 4.48 -1.57
N GLU A 94 0.38 3.59 -1.26
CA GLU A 94 0.05 3.17 0.11
C GLU A 94 1.28 2.66 0.89
N LEU A 95 2.22 2.00 0.20
CA LEU A 95 3.44 1.47 0.81
C LEU A 95 4.45 2.54 1.25
N HIS A 96 4.32 3.76 0.77
CA HIS A 96 5.22 4.89 1.08
C HIS A 96 4.53 6.01 1.87
N ARG A 97 3.20 6.02 1.87
CA ARG A 97 2.35 6.99 2.55
C ARG A 97 2.46 6.89 4.08
N GLY A 98 2.33 8.03 4.74
CA GLY A 98 2.08 8.15 6.17
C GLY A 98 3.25 8.73 6.99
N PRO A 99 2.93 9.34 8.16
CA PRO A 99 3.92 10.09 8.96
C PRO A 99 5.03 9.20 9.51
N ILE A 100 4.71 7.94 9.84
CA ILE A 100 5.69 7.00 10.39
C ILE A 100 6.73 6.61 9.33
N ARG A 101 6.29 6.37 8.09
CA ARG A 101 7.21 6.06 6.97
C ARG A 101 8.01 7.28 6.56
N ARG A 102 7.43 8.47 6.62
CA ARG A 102 8.15 9.73 6.40
C ARG A 102 9.26 9.91 7.43
N PHE A 103 8.95 9.77 8.73
CA PHE A 103 9.94 9.84 9.80
C PHE A 103 11.08 8.82 9.60
N ALA A 104 10.76 7.58 9.23
CA ALA A 104 11.77 6.56 8.93
C ALA A 104 12.68 6.94 7.76
N ARG A 105 12.12 7.51 6.68
CA ARG A 105 12.89 8.02 5.52
C ARG A 105 13.83 9.14 5.95
N ASP A 106 13.32 10.12 6.69
CA ASP A 106 14.09 11.29 7.13
C ASP A 106 15.22 10.91 8.12
N CYS A 107 14.99 9.92 8.99
CA CYS A 107 16.03 9.37 9.88
C CYS A 107 17.21 8.74 9.12
N ILE A 108 16.97 8.14 7.95
CA ILE A 108 18.02 7.56 7.11
C ILE A 108 18.68 8.62 6.25
N ASP A 109 17.88 9.49 5.65
CA ASP A 109 18.37 10.48 4.69
C ASP A 109 19.18 11.61 5.33
N SER A 110 19.03 11.82 6.63
CA SER A 110 19.85 12.73 7.44
C SER A 110 21.28 12.24 7.65
N ARG A 111 21.56 10.94 7.41
CA ARG A 111 22.89 10.33 7.61
C ARG A 111 23.61 10.04 6.29
N ARG A 112 24.94 10.01 6.34
CA ARG A 112 25.77 9.46 5.26
C ARG A 112 25.88 7.95 5.45
N HIS A 113 25.78 7.19 4.36
CA HIS A 113 25.91 5.73 4.35
C HIS A 113 27.03 5.34 3.40
N PHE A 114 27.89 4.42 3.82
CA PHE A 114 28.96 3.92 2.96
C PHE A 114 28.40 3.10 1.80
N ALA A 115 27.26 2.44 2.02
CA ALA A 115 26.53 1.69 1.01
C ALA A 115 26.16 2.49 -0.26
N THR A 116 26.12 3.83 -0.17
CA THR A 116 25.87 4.69 -1.35
C THR A 116 27.02 4.64 -2.37
N PHE A 117 28.24 4.29 -1.94
CA PHE A 117 29.41 4.16 -2.81
C PHE A 117 29.49 2.82 -3.55
N ILE A 118 28.40 2.05 -3.58
CA ILE A 118 28.41 0.72 -4.23
C ILE A 118 28.72 0.79 -5.73
N LEU A 119 28.30 1.87 -6.42
CA LEU A 119 28.66 2.09 -7.83
C LEU A 119 30.16 2.34 -8.00
N LEU A 120 30.75 3.09 -7.07
CA LEU A 120 32.18 3.34 -7.05
C LEU A 120 32.94 2.03 -6.76
N LEU A 121 32.45 1.22 -5.82
CA LEU A 121 33.00 -0.11 -5.55
C LEU A 121 32.95 -1.00 -6.81
N LEU A 122 31.85 -0.95 -7.56
CA LEU A 122 31.72 -1.72 -8.80
C LEU A 122 32.75 -1.29 -9.85
N ALA A 123 33.00 0.02 -9.98
CA ALA A 123 34.06 0.54 -10.85
C ALA A 123 35.45 0.09 -10.38
N VAL A 124 35.73 0.11 -9.07
CA VAL A 124 36.98 -0.39 -8.49
C VAL A 124 37.16 -1.89 -8.77
N ILE A 125 36.11 -2.70 -8.61
CA ILE A 125 36.12 -4.13 -8.94
C ILE A 125 36.46 -4.32 -10.42
N PHE A 126 35.78 -3.60 -11.31
CA PHE A 126 36.01 -3.71 -12.75
C PHE A 126 37.47 -3.38 -13.11
N ILE A 127 37.98 -2.23 -12.67
CA ILE A 127 39.36 -1.80 -12.93
C ILE A 127 40.36 -2.78 -12.29
N GLY A 128 40.11 -3.21 -11.06
CA GLY A 128 41.00 -4.10 -10.32
C GLY A 128 41.14 -5.48 -10.95
N ILE A 129 40.09 -6.03 -11.55
CA ILE A 129 40.18 -7.30 -12.29
C ILE A 129 41.19 -7.20 -13.44
N PHE A 130 41.17 -6.11 -14.21
CA PHE A 130 42.15 -5.89 -15.29
C PHE A 130 43.54 -5.58 -14.75
N ALA A 131 43.65 -4.80 -13.67
CA ALA A 131 44.93 -4.42 -13.07
C ALA A 131 45.68 -5.63 -12.48
N PHE A 132 44.97 -6.55 -11.81
CA PHE A 132 45.57 -7.71 -11.15
C PHE A 132 45.58 -8.99 -12.02
N ARG A 133 45.17 -8.90 -13.31
CA ARG A 133 45.04 -10.06 -14.21
C ARG A 133 46.29 -10.94 -14.31
N ALA A 134 47.48 -10.34 -14.18
CA ALA A 134 48.76 -11.04 -14.35
C ALA A 134 49.25 -11.72 -13.06
N SER A 135 48.66 -11.40 -11.91
CA SER A 135 49.08 -11.91 -10.61
C SER A 135 47.93 -12.67 -9.94
N ALA A 136 47.99 -14.00 -9.96
CA ALA A 136 46.97 -14.84 -9.34
C ALA A 136 46.80 -14.57 -7.84
N ARG A 137 47.91 -14.40 -7.10
CA ARG A 137 47.86 -14.06 -5.67
C ARG A 137 47.33 -12.63 -5.44
N GLY A 138 47.73 -11.68 -6.29
CA GLY A 138 47.23 -10.30 -6.22
C GLY A 138 45.73 -10.23 -6.45
N LEU A 139 45.23 -10.94 -7.46
CA LEU A 139 43.81 -11.04 -7.75
C LEU A 139 43.04 -11.70 -6.60
N GLN A 140 43.59 -12.76 -5.99
CA GLN A 140 42.98 -13.42 -4.84
C GLN A 140 42.80 -12.46 -3.65
N TYR A 141 43.86 -11.75 -3.25
CA TYR A 141 43.77 -10.77 -2.15
C TYR A 141 42.83 -9.61 -2.50
N PHE A 142 42.84 -9.15 -3.76
CA PHE A 142 41.92 -8.13 -4.24
C PHE A 142 40.45 -8.57 -4.11
N VAL A 143 40.13 -9.80 -4.52
CA VAL A 143 38.79 -10.37 -4.41
C VAL A 143 38.36 -10.48 -2.95
N TRP A 144 39.22 -10.99 -2.06
CA TRP A 144 38.90 -11.03 -0.62
C TRP A 144 38.70 -9.64 -0.02
N GLY A 145 39.54 -8.67 -0.40
CA GLY A 145 39.41 -7.28 0.03
C GLY A 145 38.09 -6.63 -0.42
N THR A 146 37.70 -6.85 -1.68
CA THR A 146 36.43 -6.32 -2.22
C THR A 146 35.21 -6.97 -1.55
N TYR A 147 35.25 -8.28 -1.27
CA TYR A 147 34.20 -8.92 -0.46
C TYR A 147 34.13 -8.36 0.96
N ALA A 148 35.26 -8.18 1.64
CA ALA A 148 35.28 -7.57 2.98
C ALA A 148 34.65 -6.17 2.98
N LEU A 149 35.03 -5.32 2.00
CA LEU A 149 34.43 -4.00 1.82
C LEU A 149 32.92 -4.08 1.54
N MET A 150 32.49 -5.02 0.69
CA MET A 150 31.07 -5.24 0.40
C MET A 150 30.29 -5.63 1.67
N PHE A 151 30.83 -6.52 2.50
CA PHE A 151 30.21 -6.90 3.78
C PHE A 151 30.12 -5.72 4.75
N ILE A 152 31.15 -4.87 4.82
CA ILE A 152 31.12 -3.65 5.64
C ILE A 152 29.99 -2.72 5.18
N MET A 153 29.86 -2.49 3.87
CA MET A 153 28.77 -1.67 3.31
C MET A 153 27.39 -2.28 3.57
N LEU A 154 27.27 -3.60 3.43
CA LEU A 154 26.03 -4.34 3.68
C LEU A 154 25.58 -4.19 5.14
N PHE A 155 26.54 -4.36 6.06
CA PHE A 155 26.32 -4.27 7.49
C PHE A 155 26.02 -2.84 7.94
N ASP A 156 26.71 -1.84 7.40
CA ASP A 156 26.45 -0.41 7.65
C ASP A 156 24.99 -0.06 7.34
N GLY A 157 24.54 -0.40 6.13
CA GLY A 157 23.16 -0.15 5.72
C GLY A 157 22.14 -0.89 6.61
N TRP A 158 22.41 -2.16 6.93
CA TRP A 158 21.50 -2.96 7.76
C TRP A 158 21.43 -2.42 9.19
N TRP A 159 22.57 -2.01 9.74
CA TRP A 159 22.66 -1.40 11.06
C TRP A 159 21.90 -0.07 11.11
N ALA A 160 22.05 0.76 10.09
CA ALA A 160 21.29 2.00 9.95
C ALA A 160 19.77 1.75 9.92
N ALA A 161 19.31 0.81 9.10
CA ALA A 161 17.89 0.45 9.01
C ALA A 161 17.33 -0.10 10.33
N ARG A 162 18.13 -0.92 11.04
CA ARG A 162 17.76 -1.44 12.37
C ARG A 162 17.66 -0.33 13.40
N ASN A 163 18.60 0.62 13.41
CA ASN A 163 18.56 1.77 14.30
C ASN A 163 17.33 2.65 14.03
N THR A 164 16.97 2.86 12.76
CA THR A 164 15.75 3.59 12.39
C THR A 164 14.50 2.87 12.89
N LYS A 165 14.43 1.54 12.78
CA LYS A 165 13.29 0.77 13.33
C LYS A 165 13.14 0.97 14.84
N ILE A 166 14.25 1.01 15.58
CA ILE A 166 14.25 1.25 17.04
C ILE A 166 13.74 2.67 17.35
N LEU A 167 14.19 3.69 16.61
CA LEU A 167 13.72 5.07 16.77
C LEU A 167 12.21 5.20 16.48
N VAL A 168 11.74 4.56 15.42
CA VAL A 168 10.32 4.55 15.06
C VAL A 168 9.49 3.91 16.17
N ALA A 169 9.93 2.76 16.69
CA ALA A 169 9.25 2.08 17.79
C ALA A 169 9.24 2.92 19.08
N HIS A 170 10.32 3.66 19.34
CA HIS A 170 10.41 4.56 20.49
C HIS A 170 9.45 5.75 20.39
N LYS A 171 9.36 6.38 19.20
CA LYS A 171 8.54 7.57 18.99
C LYS A 171 7.04 7.27 18.83
N TYR A 172 6.69 6.22 18.09
CA TYR A 172 5.29 5.91 17.75
C TYR A 172 4.71 4.70 18.51
N GLY A 173 5.54 3.98 19.24
CA GLY A 173 5.19 2.71 19.89
C GLY A 173 5.46 1.49 18.99
N GLU A 174 5.76 0.36 19.62
CA GLU A 174 6.16 -0.89 18.93
C GLU A 174 5.04 -1.44 18.02
N ASN A 175 3.77 -1.29 18.42
CA ASN A 175 2.62 -1.79 17.68
C ASN A 175 2.29 -0.98 16.41
N LYS A 176 2.84 0.22 16.25
CA LYS A 176 2.55 1.10 15.11
C LYS A 176 3.63 1.07 14.03
N VAL A 177 4.68 0.27 14.22
CA VAL A 177 5.77 0.14 13.24
C VAL A 177 5.24 -0.55 11.99
N PRO A 178 5.25 0.09 10.81
CA PRO A 178 4.74 -0.53 9.60
C PRO A 178 5.57 -1.75 9.21
N ASP A 179 4.90 -2.73 8.62
CA ASP A 179 5.59 -3.89 8.05
C ASP A 179 6.59 -3.46 6.98
N ARG A 180 7.65 -4.27 6.85
CA ARG A 180 8.75 -4.08 5.90
C ARG A 180 9.53 -2.77 6.07
N THR A 181 9.35 -2.04 7.17
CA THR A 181 10.14 -0.82 7.43
C THR A 181 11.64 -1.12 7.38
N LEU A 182 12.11 -2.21 7.98
CA LEU A 182 13.54 -2.57 7.98
C LEU A 182 14.08 -2.81 6.56
N SER A 183 13.42 -3.64 5.75
CA SER A 183 13.91 -3.96 4.40
C SER A 183 13.80 -2.77 3.45
N GLN A 184 12.71 -2.01 3.53
CA GLN A 184 12.52 -0.79 2.71
C GLN A 184 13.59 0.26 3.02
N MET A 185 13.88 0.46 4.31
CA MET A 185 14.90 1.40 4.77
C MET A 185 16.32 0.93 4.45
N TRP A 186 16.58 -0.37 4.52
CA TRP A 186 17.88 -0.95 4.15
C TRP A 186 18.19 -0.80 2.66
N VAL A 187 17.23 -1.11 1.79
CA VAL A 187 17.41 -0.93 0.35
C VAL A 187 17.70 0.54 0.00
N ARG A 188 17.11 1.49 0.75
CA ARG A 188 17.33 2.92 0.56
C ARG A 188 18.78 3.35 0.81
N THR A 189 19.57 2.64 1.63
CA THR A 189 20.96 3.04 1.93
C THR A 189 21.92 2.85 0.76
N PHE A 190 21.62 1.90 -0.15
CA PHE A 190 22.45 1.59 -1.32
C PHE A 190 22.32 2.60 -2.45
N TYR A 191 21.16 3.23 -2.59
CA TYR A 191 20.95 4.18 -3.67
C TYR A 191 21.53 5.56 -3.33
N PRO A 192 22.18 6.23 -4.29
CA PRO A 192 22.57 7.62 -4.12
C PRO A 192 21.34 8.49 -3.91
N ARG A 193 21.53 9.55 -3.14
CA ARG A 193 20.45 10.43 -2.67
C ARG A 193 19.57 10.97 -3.81
N ARG A 194 20.15 11.21 -4.99
CA ARG A 194 19.45 11.69 -6.20
C ARG A 194 18.53 10.65 -6.83
N TRP A 195 18.81 9.36 -6.67
CA TRP A 195 18.04 8.25 -7.25
C TRP A 195 17.03 7.63 -6.28
N ARG A 196 17.03 8.07 -5.01
CA ARG A 196 16.04 7.64 -4.03
C ARG A 196 14.66 8.20 -4.39
N MET A 197 13.69 7.30 -4.52
CA MET A 197 12.25 7.63 -4.57
C MET A 197 11.58 7.01 -3.32
N PRO A 198 10.70 7.72 -2.59
CA PRO A 198 10.40 9.16 -2.66
C PRO A 198 11.65 10.00 -2.41
N ARG A 199 11.67 11.22 -2.93
CA ARG A 199 12.83 12.11 -2.77
C ARG A 199 13.07 12.45 -1.29
N PRO A 200 14.34 12.49 -0.86
CA PRO A 200 14.70 12.93 0.49
C PRO A 200 14.26 14.37 0.76
N GLN A 201 13.56 14.60 1.88
CA GLN A 201 13.03 15.92 2.25
C GLN A 201 13.99 16.71 3.16
N VAL A 202 14.78 16.03 3.98
CA VAL A 202 15.76 16.63 4.91
C VAL A 202 17.16 16.63 4.35
N LYS A 203 18.01 17.61 4.65
CA LYS A 203 19.43 17.58 4.26
C LYS A 203 20.25 16.66 5.18
N ILE A 204 21.49 16.39 4.79
CA ILE A 204 22.42 15.63 5.63
C ILE A 204 22.72 16.45 6.88
N GLY A 205 22.60 15.84 8.06
CA GLY A 205 22.76 16.49 9.36
C GLY A 205 21.47 17.07 9.94
N GLU A 206 20.42 17.24 9.14
CA GLU A 206 19.10 17.68 9.61
C GLU A 206 18.30 16.46 10.09
N TYR A 207 18.43 16.13 11.37
CA TYR A 207 17.67 15.04 11.97
C TYR A 207 16.20 15.47 12.20
N PRO A 208 15.22 14.61 11.90
CA PRO A 208 13.85 14.87 12.30
C PRO A 208 13.74 14.79 13.84
N GLU A 209 12.76 15.48 14.42
CA GLU A 209 12.49 15.45 15.87
C GLU A 209 12.38 14.00 16.38
N GLY A 210 13.16 13.63 17.40
CA GLY A 210 13.19 12.25 17.92
C GLY A 210 14.01 11.26 17.08
N GLY A 211 14.74 11.73 16.05
CA GLY A 211 15.62 10.94 15.19
C GLY A 211 17.12 11.18 15.40
N SER A 212 17.49 12.00 16.40
CA SER A 212 18.86 12.40 16.68
C SER A 212 19.70 11.23 17.22
N PRO A 213 21.05 11.35 17.20
CA PRO A 213 21.92 10.36 17.84
C PRO A 213 21.68 10.20 19.35
N GLN A 214 21.20 11.24 20.04
CA GLN A 214 20.88 11.20 21.46
C GLN A 214 19.61 10.37 21.70
N ASP A 215 18.56 10.64 20.92
CA ASP A 215 17.30 9.88 20.94
C ASP A 215 17.54 8.38 20.69
N LEU A 216 18.51 8.04 19.83
CA LEU A 216 18.87 6.64 19.57
C LEU A 216 19.50 5.97 20.79
N LYS A 217 20.34 6.69 21.55
CA LYS A 217 20.95 6.16 22.78
C LYS A 217 19.88 5.89 23.81
N GLU A 218 18.95 6.83 23.99
CA GLU A 218 17.80 6.70 24.89
C GLU A 218 16.90 5.53 24.50
N ALA A 219 16.53 5.45 23.22
CA ALA A 219 15.72 4.36 22.68
C ALA A 219 16.39 2.97 22.87
N LYS A 220 17.71 2.90 22.73
CA LYS A 220 18.46 1.65 23.00
C LYS A 220 18.51 1.34 24.49
N ALA A 221 18.65 2.34 25.34
CA ALA A 221 18.65 2.16 26.79
C ALA A 221 17.28 1.67 27.29
N SER A 222 16.19 2.29 26.84
CA SER A 222 14.82 1.88 27.19
C SER A 222 14.51 0.47 26.68
N ALA A 223 14.87 0.14 25.43
CA ALA A 223 14.70 -1.22 24.91
C ALA A 223 15.53 -2.27 25.68
N ARG A 224 16.74 -1.92 26.15
CA ARG A 224 17.54 -2.81 26.99
C ARG A 224 16.90 -3.04 28.36
N LYS A 225 16.39 -1.98 29.01
CA LYS A 225 15.68 -2.05 30.30
C LYS A 225 14.41 -2.91 30.20
N ALA A 226 13.56 -2.65 29.21
CA ALA A 226 12.35 -3.44 28.97
C ALA A 226 12.69 -4.93 28.73
N LYS A 227 13.78 -5.23 28.01
CA LYS A 227 14.23 -6.61 27.80
C LYS A 227 14.76 -7.27 29.06
N SER A 228 15.46 -6.54 29.94
CA SER A 228 15.88 -7.08 31.24
C SER A 228 14.71 -7.35 32.15
N GLU A 229 13.73 -6.45 32.21
CA GLU A 229 12.50 -6.60 32.99
C GLU A 229 11.68 -7.81 32.50
N ALA A 230 11.45 -7.92 31.19
CA ALA A 230 10.77 -9.08 30.60
C ALA A 230 11.51 -10.41 30.87
N ARG A 231 12.84 -10.39 30.92
CA ARG A 231 13.65 -11.57 31.30
C ARG A 231 13.54 -11.89 32.79
N ALA A 232 13.44 -10.87 33.65
CA ALA A 232 13.24 -11.06 35.09
C ALA A 232 11.86 -11.67 35.36
N LEU A 233 10.80 -11.11 34.77
CA LEU A 233 9.43 -11.64 34.86
C LEU A 233 9.34 -13.09 34.39
N LYS A 234 9.94 -13.43 33.24
CA LYS A 234 10.01 -14.82 32.75
C LYS A 234 10.77 -15.76 33.69
N ARG A 235 11.78 -15.25 34.40
CA ARG A 235 12.53 -16.05 35.40
C ARG A 235 11.69 -16.27 36.65
N GLU A 236 10.94 -15.27 37.10
CA GLU A 236 10.00 -15.37 38.22
C GLU A 236 8.85 -16.32 37.91
N GLU A 237 8.23 -16.21 36.74
CA GLU A 237 7.21 -17.13 36.25
C GLU A 237 7.72 -18.58 36.22
N LYS A 238 8.94 -18.79 35.70
CA LYS A 238 9.58 -20.11 35.69
C LYS A 238 9.93 -20.63 37.08
N ARG A 239 10.25 -19.76 38.04
CA ARG A 239 10.48 -20.13 39.45
C ARG A 239 9.16 -20.52 40.12
N ALA A 240 8.10 -19.73 39.93
CA ALA A 240 6.76 -20.03 40.45
C ALA A 240 6.20 -21.35 39.89
N ALA A 241 6.45 -21.65 38.61
CA ALA A 241 6.05 -22.91 37.98
C ALA A 241 6.87 -24.14 38.42
N ARG A 242 8.03 -23.96 39.06
CA ARG A 242 8.88 -25.05 39.60
C ARG A 242 8.68 -25.28 41.10
N GLY A 243 8.03 -24.35 41.79
CA GLY A 243 7.72 -24.44 43.23
C GLY A 243 6.29 -24.94 43.52
N LYS A 244 5.51 -25.27 42.49
CA LYS A 244 4.28 -26.05 42.55
C LYS A 244 4.57 -27.44 41.99
#